data_AF-A0A7X6TDP6-F1
#
_entry.id   AF-A0A7X6TDP6-F1
#
_cell.length_a   1.000
_cell.length_b   1.000
_cell.length_c   1.000
_cell.angle_alpha   90.00
_cell.angle_beta   90.00
_cell.angle_gamma   90.00
#
_symmetry.space_group_name_H-M   'P 1'
#
loop_
_entity.id
_entity.type
_entity.pdbx_description
1 polymer ?
#
loop_
_entity_poly.entity_id
_entity_poly.type
_entity_poly.pdbx_seq_one_letter_code
_entity_poly.pdbx_strand_id
1 'polypeptide(L)'
;ILAFDGCLNFFAGPSDPKFSAMFNFYNVHYAYTHVVGTSGGNTDDMREALQLMSQGLDPAGLVTHIGGLNAVIEATLNLPTIPGGKKLIYNHIDLPLTPITDFARLGESNPVFRKLAEICDKNQGLWSVEAESYLLENCKSHLKQ
;
A
#
# COMPACT_ATOMS: atom_id res chain seq x y z
N ILE A 1 24.19 2.59 -13.41
CA ILE A 1 25.34 1.64 -13.45
C ILE A 1 25.35 0.92 -12.11
N LEU A 2 25.44 -0.41 -12.10
CA LEU A 2 25.64 -1.18 -10.86
C LEU A 2 27.07 -0.94 -10.36
N ALA A 3 27.22 -0.67 -9.06
CA ALA A 3 28.54 -0.61 -8.44
C ALA A 3 29.23 -1.98 -8.49
N PHE A 4 30.55 -2.01 -8.25
CA PHE A 4 31.28 -3.26 -8.06
C PHE A 4 30.62 -4.09 -6.95
N ASP A 5 30.47 -5.40 -7.17
CA ASP A 5 29.73 -6.31 -6.27
C ASP A 5 28.23 -5.95 -6.08
N GLY A 6 27.65 -5.18 -7.01
CA GLY A 6 26.24 -4.80 -6.97
C GLY A 6 25.30 -5.97 -7.30
N CYS A 7 24.12 -5.95 -6.70
CA CYS A 7 23.06 -6.93 -6.96
C CYS A 7 21.91 -6.30 -7.77
N LEU A 8 21.60 -6.91 -8.91
CA LEU A 8 20.37 -6.66 -9.66
C LEU A 8 19.29 -7.64 -9.18
N ASN A 9 18.44 -7.17 -8.27
CA ASN A 9 17.27 -7.92 -7.80
C ASN A 9 16.03 -7.56 -8.62
N PHE A 10 15.41 -8.57 -9.23
CA PHE A 10 14.24 -8.43 -10.08
C PHE A 10 13.05 -9.19 -9.45
N PHE A 11 12.12 -8.45 -8.86
CA PHE A 11 11.03 -9.00 -8.04
C PHE A 11 9.62 -8.82 -8.64
N ALA A 12 9.50 -8.01 -9.68
CA ALA A 12 8.25 -7.75 -10.38
C ALA A 12 8.26 -8.47 -11.73
N GLY A 13 7.35 -9.43 -11.91
CA GLY A 13 7.20 -10.14 -13.18
C GLY A 13 6.69 -9.19 -14.27
N PRO A 14 7.43 -8.97 -15.38
CA PRO A 14 6.95 -8.17 -16.50
C PRO A 14 5.74 -8.84 -17.13
N SER A 15 4.78 -8.05 -17.60
CA SER A 15 3.61 -8.56 -18.30
C SER A 15 3.91 -9.02 -19.73
N ASP A 16 4.98 -8.50 -20.33
CA ASP A 16 5.44 -8.90 -21.67
C ASP A 16 6.45 -10.06 -21.56
N PRO A 17 6.13 -11.27 -22.05
CA PRO A 17 7.05 -12.41 -22.03
C PRO A 17 8.28 -12.24 -22.94
N LYS A 18 8.29 -11.22 -23.81
CA LYS A 18 9.43 -10.87 -24.66
C LYS A 18 10.34 -9.79 -24.05
N PHE A 19 9.96 -9.24 -22.90
CA PHE A 19 10.76 -8.24 -22.20
C PHE A 19 12.15 -8.81 -21.90
N SER A 20 13.17 -8.18 -22.49
CA SER A 20 14.56 -8.62 -22.38
C SER A 20 15.51 -7.43 -22.47
N ALA A 21 16.70 -7.60 -21.91
CA ALA A 21 17.77 -6.62 -21.97
C ALA A 21 19.11 -7.33 -22.22
N MET A 22 20.03 -6.70 -22.94
CA MET A 22 21.39 -7.23 -23.05
C MET A 22 22.13 -7.08 -21.72
N PHE A 23 22.84 -8.14 -21.32
CA PHE A 23 23.58 -8.16 -20.07
C PHE A 23 24.98 -8.71 -20.28
N ASN A 24 25.99 -8.02 -19.76
CA ASN A 24 27.38 -8.42 -19.93
C ASN A 24 27.79 -9.43 -18.84
N PHE A 25 27.82 -10.71 -19.19
CA PHE A 25 28.22 -11.79 -18.28
C PHE A 25 29.69 -11.73 -17.84
N TYR A 26 30.55 -10.95 -18.52
CA TYR A 26 31.86 -10.60 -17.98
C TYR A 26 31.75 -9.99 -16.59
N ASN A 27 30.76 -9.13 -16.36
CA ASN A 27 30.58 -8.44 -15.07
C ASN A 27 30.12 -9.40 -13.97
N VAL A 28 29.35 -10.43 -14.32
CA VAL A 28 28.97 -11.48 -13.36
C VAL A 28 30.20 -12.20 -12.86
N HIS A 29 31.08 -12.57 -13.77
CA HIS A 29 32.22 -13.42 -13.45
C HIS A 29 33.41 -12.64 -12.86
N TYR A 30 33.74 -11.49 -13.43
CA TYR A 30 34.96 -10.74 -13.10
C TYR A 30 34.72 -9.46 -12.30
N ALA A 31 33.50 -8.91 -12.32
CA ALA A 31 33.14 -7.71 -11.56
C ALA A 31 32.16 -8.00 -10.41
N TYR A 32 31.97 -9.29 -10.08
CA TYR A 32 31.14 -9.78 -8.99
C TYR A 32 29.69 -9.29 -9.01
N THR A 33 29.14 -9.01 -10.19
CA THR A 33 27.74 -8.60 -10.28
C THR A 33 26.81 -9.79 -10.00
N HIS A 34 25.85 -9.61 -9.10
CA HIS A 34 24.83 -10.62 -8.78
C HIS A 34 23.54 -10.33 -9.54
N VAL A 35 22.89 -11.37 -10.05
CA VAL A 35 21.55 -11.28 -10.66
C VAL A 35 20.64 -12.27 -9.95
N VAL A 36 19.55 -11.78 -9.38
CA VAL A 36 18.62 -12.59 -8.60
C VAL A 36 17.19 -12.25 -9.01
N GLY A 37 16.40 -13.29 -9.29
CA GLY A 37 14.94 -13.18 -9.39
C GLY A 37 14.30 -13.61 -8.08
N THR A 38 13.41 -12.78 -7.52
CA THR A 38 12.64 -13.12 -6.32
C THR A 38 11.14 -13.07 -6.61
N SER A 39 10.36 -13.82 -5.86
CA SER A 39 8.89 -13.82 -5.98
C SER A 39 8.27 -14.04 -4.61
N GLY A 40 7.59 -13.02 -4.10
CA GLY A 40 6.97 -13.04 -2.78
C GLY A 40 7.98 -13.25 -1.65
N GLY A 41 7.46 -13.67 -0.51
CA GLY A 41 8.23 -14.07 0.67
C GLY A 41 7.62 -15.32 1.30
N ASN A 42 8.41 -16.04 2.07
CA ASN A 42 7.99 -17.18 2.86
C ASN A 42 7.51 -16.73 4.26
N THR A 43 7.14 -17.70 5.10
CA THR A 43 6.64 -17.42 6.45
C THR A 43 7.68 -16.72 7.35
N ASP A 44 8.97 -17.02 7.19
CA ASP A 44 10.03 -16.38 7.96
C ASP A 44 10.22 -14.92 7.55
N ASP A 45 10.17 -14.62 6.25
CA ASP A 45 10.19 -13.24 5.73
C ASP A 45 9.03 -12.41 6.30
N MET A 46 7.84 -13.01 6.44
CA MET A 46 6.69 -12.34 7.04
C MET A 46 6.88 -12.08 8.54
N ARG A 47 7.49 -13.01 9.28
CA ARG A 47 7.79 -12.82 10.71
C ARG A 47 8.79 -11.69 10.91
N GLU A 48 9.84 -11.65 10.09
CA GLU A 48 10.84 -10.58 10.12
C GLU A 48 10.21 -9.23 9.76
N ALA A 49 9.39 -9.16 8.71
CA ALA A 49 8.70 -7.94 8.33
C ALA A 49 7.80 -7.41 9.46
N LEU A 50 7.04 -8.29 10.13
CA LEU A 50 6.22 -7.91 11.29
C LEU A 50 7.06 -7.43 12.47
N GLN A 51 8.20 -8.08 12.74
CA GLN A 51 9.13 -7.65 13.77
C GLN A 51 9.67 -6.25 13.49
N LEU A 52 10.13 -5.98 12.25
CA LEU A 52 10.62 -4.66 11.85
C LEU A 52 9.53 -3.58 11.96
N MET A 53 8.30 -3.90 11.55
CA MET A 53 7.17 -2.98 11.71
C MET A 53 6.87 -2.70 13.19
N SER A 54 6.93 -3.72 14.06
CA SER A 54 6.76 -3.54 15.50
C SER A 54 7.84 -2.67 16.16
N GLN A 55 9.02 -2.57 15.52
CA GLN A 55 10.15 -1.76 15.98
C GLN A 55 10.12 -0.31 15.47
N GLY A 56 9.08 0.08 14.73
CA GLY A 56 8.86 1.46 14.30
C GLY A 56 8.93 1.70 12.79
N LEU A 57 9.04 0.65 11.97
CA LEU A 57 8.85 0.79 10.52
C LEU A 57 7.35 0.92 10.21
N ASP A 58 6.90 2.11 9.84
CA ASP A 58 5.49 2.40 9.59
C ASP A 58 5.10 2.18 8.10
N PRO A 59 4.21 1.22 7.77
CA PRO A 59 3.72 1.01 6.42
C PRO A 59 2.61 1.99 5.99
N ALA A 60 2.13 2.88 6.88
CA ALA A 60 1.01 3.79 6.62
C ALA A 60 1.25 4.72 5.43
N GLY A 61 2.50 5.09 5.16
CA GLY A 61 2.89 5.90 4.00
C GLY A 61 2.46 5.33 2.64
N LEU A 62 2.14 4.03 2.58
CA LEU A 62 1.64 3.40 1.36
C LEU A 62 0.13 3.56 1.19
N VAL A 63 -0.63 3.79 2.27
CA VAL A 63 -2.10 3.87 2.25
C VAL A 63 -2.52 5.24 1.76
N THR A 64 -3.34 5.25 0.70
CA THR A 64 -3.79 6.51 0.07
C THR A 64 -5.31 6.62 -0.02
N HIS A 65 -6.01 5.49 0.03
CA HIS A 65 -7.47 5.43 -0.06
C HIS A 65 -8.02 4.49 1.00
N ILE A 66 -9.16 4.86 1.55
CA ILE A 66 -9.92 4.08 2.53
C ILE A 66 -11.28 3.76 1.93
N GLY A 67 -11.71 2.50 1.99
CA GLY A 67 -13.00 2.07 1.46
C GLY A 67 -13.62 0.95 2.29
N GLY A 68 -14.90 0.69 2.02
CA GLY A 68 -15.68 -0.41 2.56
C GLY A 68 -15.75 -1.58 1.57
N LEU A 69 -16.39 -2.68 1.98
CA LEU A 69 -16.54 -3.86 1.13
C LEU A 69 -17.27 -3.55 -0.19
N ASN A 70 -18.20 -2.61 -0.16
CA ASN A 70 -18.96 -2.14 -1.33
C ASN A 70 -18.09 -1.51 -2.42
N ALA A 71 -16.89 -1.02 -2.08
CA ALA A 71 -15.99 -0.40 -3.05
C ALA A 71 -15.13 -1.40 -3.83
N VAL A 72 -15.05 -2.67 -3.39
CA VAL A 72 -14.08 -3.66 -3.92
C VAL A 72 -14.27 -3.94 -5.40
N ILE A 73 -15.51 -4.12 -5.86
CA ILE A 73 -15.80 -4.51 -7.25
C ILE A 73 -15.31 -3.41 -8.21
N GLU A 74 -15.72 -2.17 -7.94
CA GLU A 74 -15.37 -1.02 -8.78
C GLU A 74 -13.87 -0.71 -8.70
N ALA A 75 -13.30 -0.73 -7.50
CA ALA A 75 -11.87 -0.52 -7.29
C ALA A 75 -11.00 -1.57 -8.01
N THR A 76 -11.45 -2.82 -8.08
CA THR A 76 -10.72 -3.91 -8.75
C THR A 76 -10.79 -3.78 -10.27
N LEU A 77 -11.99 -3.50 -10.80
CA LEU A 77 -12.20 -3.34 -12.25
C LEU A 77 -11.45 -2.12 -12.81
N ASN A 78 -11.33 -1.06 -12.02
CA ASN A 78 -10.75 0.21 -12.43
C ASN A 78 -9.37 0.48 -11.81
N LEU A 79 -8.74 -0.50 -11.14
CA LEU A 79 -7.49 -0.28 -10.39
C LEU A 79 -6.39 0.45 -11.19
N PRO A 80 -6.17 0.18 -12.49
CA PRO A 80 -5.14 0.89 -13.27
C PRO A 80 -5.40 2.39 -13.46
N THR A 81 -6.65 2.84 -13.37
CA THR A 81 -7.03 4.25 -13.56
C THR A 81 -7.17 5.00 -12.24
N ILE A 82 -7.24 4.29 -11.10
CA ILE A 82 -7.33 4.90 -9.77
C ILE A 82 -5.92 5.27 -9.28
N PRO A 83 -5.62 6.59 -9.13
CA PRO A 83 -4.29 7.05 -8.73
C PRO A 83 -3.96 6.64 -7.29
N GLY A 84 -2.74 6.98 -6.85
CA GLY A 84 -2.26 6.70 -5.49
C GLY A 84 -1.78 5.26 -5.27
N GLY A 85 -1.24 5.02 -4.08
CA GLY A 85 -0.66 3.75 -3.66
C GLY A 85 -1.71 2.70 -3.29
N LYS A 86 -1.68 2.26 -2.04
CA LYS A 86 -2.49 1.18 -1.47
C LYS A 86 -3.91 1.67 -1.15
N LYS A 87 -4.88 0.83 -1.52
CA LYS A 87 -6.32 0.99 -1.24
C LYS A 87 -6.66 0.07 -0.08
N LEU A 88 -6.92 0.62 1.11
CA LEU A 88 -7.25 -0.15 2.30
C LEU A 88 -8.76 -0.34 2.37
N ILE A 89 -9.19 -1.59 2.51
CA ILE A 89 -10.60 -1.97 2.52
C ILE A 89 -10.99 -2.54 3.88
N TYR A 90 -11.95 -1.90 4.53
CA TYR A 90 -12.60 -2.41 5.73
C TYR A 90 -13.83 -3.22 5.33
N ASN A 91 -13.76 -4.52 5.56
CA ASN A 91 -14.74 -5.48 5.08
C ASN A 91 -16.13 -5.40 5.74
N HIS A 92 -16.30 -4.64 6.81
CA HIS A 92 -17.51 -4.60 7.63
C HIS A 92 -18.28 -3.27 7.54
N ILE A 93 -17.72 -2.27 6.85
CA ILE A 93 -18.35 -0.95 6.69
C ILE A 93 -18.80 -0.71 5.25
N ASP A 94 -19.75 0.21 5.09
CA ASP A 94 -20.15 0.78 3.81
C ASP A 94 -19.50 2.16 3.65
N LEU A 95 -18.48 2.23 2.80
CA LEU A 95 -17.72 3.44 2.52
C LEU A 95 -17.24 3.42 1.06
N PRO A 96 -17.57 4.43 0.24
CA PRO A 96 -16.96 4.58 -1.08
C PRO A 96 -15.44 4.63 -0.98
N LEU A 97 -14.73 4.16 -2.01
CA LEU A 97 -13.27 4.29 -2.03
C LEU A 97 -12.89 5.77 -2.03
N THR A 98 -12.35 6.25 -0.92
CA THR A 98 -12.16 7.67 -0.67
C THR A 98 -10.67 7.96 -0.48
N PRO A 99 -10.07 8.87 -1.28
CA PRO A 99 -8.71 9.34 -1.06
C PRO A 99 -8.61 10.06 0.29
N ILE A 100 -7.53 9.84 1.04
CA ILE A 100 -7.28 10.55 2.32
C ILE A 100 -7.24 12.07 2.09
N THR A 101 -6.69 12.50 0.95
CA THR A 101 -6.61 13.92 0.56
C THR A 101 -7.98 14.59 0.40
N ASP A 102 -9.04 13.81 0.22
CA ASP A 102 -10.40 14.33 0.03
C ASP A 102 -11.17 14.48 1.35
N PHE A 103 -10.62 13.99 2.47
CA PHE A 103 -11.31 14.02 3.76
C PHE A 103 -11.67 15.44 4.22
N ALA A 104 -10.79 16.41 4.04
CA ALA A 104 -11.05 17.80 4.43
C ALA A 104 -12.26 18.38 3.67
N ARG A 105 -12.29 18.19 2.34
CA ARG A 105 -13.39 18.62 1.46
C ARG A 105 -14.70 17.90 1.80
N LEU A 106 -14.66 16.59 1.99
CA LEU A 106 -15.84 15.80 2.39
C LEU A 106 -16.32 16.15 3.81
N GLY A 107 -15.40 16.60 4.66
CA GLY A 107 -15.64 17.08 6.02
C GLY A 107 -16.49 18.34 6.12
N GLU A 108 -16.64 19.08 5.02
CA GLU A 108 -17.55 20.23 4.95
C GLU A 108 -19.01 19.80 5.18
N SER A 109 -19.39 18.63 4.65
CA SER A 109 -20.75 18.10 4.73
C SER A 109 -20.91 16.86 5.61
N ASN A 110 -19.83 16.17 5.97
CA ASN A 110 -19.88 14.94 6.77
C ASN A 110 -18.94 15.02 8.00
N PRO A 111 -19.48 14.94 9.24
CA PRO A 111 -18.67 15.06 10.46
C PRO A 111 -17.63 13.95 10.63
N VAL A 112 -17.87 12.74 10.10
CA VAL A 112 -16.92 11.64 10.16
C VAL A 112 -15.66 11.99 9.36
N PHE A 113 -15.83 12.46 8.12
CA PHE A 113 -14.69 12.87 7.29
C PHE A 113 -13.96 14.09 7.85
N ARG A 114 -14.68 15.03 8.48
CA ARG A 114 -14.05 16.18 9.16
C ARG A 114 -13.10 15.70 10.24
N LYS A 115 -13.55 14.77 11.08
CA LYS A 115 -12.72 14.27 12.17
C LYS A 115 -11.55 13.42 11.66
N LEU A 116 -11.76 12.61 10.62
CA LEU A 116 -10.69 11.87 9.96
C LEU A 116 -9.63 12.79 9.37
N ALA A 117 -10.03 13.91 8.74
CA ALA A 117 -9.08 14.91 8.24
C ALA A 117 -8.20 15.46 9.37
N GLU A 118 -8.81 15.87 10.50
CA GLU A 118 -8.05 16.34 11.68
C GLU A 118 -7.05 15.31 12.21
N ILE A 119 -7.44 14.03 12.24
CA ILE A 119 -6.57 12.95 12.73
C ILE A 119 -5.41 12.73 11.74
N CYS A 120 -5.70 12.65 10.45
CA CYS A 120 -4.67 12.48 9.42
C CYS A 120 -3.70 13.67 9.39
N ASP A 121 -4.18 14.92 9.52
CA ASP A 121 -3.32 16.11 9.54
C ASP A 121 -2.32 16.09 10.71
N LYS A 122 -2.73 15.62 11.89
CA LYS A 122 -1.81 15.42 13.03
C LYS A 122 -0.77 14.33 12.78
N ASN A 123 -1.07 13.39 11.89
CA ASN A 123 -0.22 12.25 11.51
C ASN A 123 0.42 12.47 10.12
N GLN A 124 0.78 13.72 9.78
CA GLN A 124 1.48 14.06 8.52
C GLN A 124 0.71 13.68 7.25
N GLY A 125 -0.63 13.69 7.31
CA GLY A 125 -1.51 13.29 6.23
C GLY A 125 -1.63 11.77 6.05
N LEU A 126 -1.10 10.97 6.97
CA LEU A 126 -1.09 9.51 6.89
C LEU A 126 -2.28 8.88 7.63
N TRP A 127 -2.60 7.66 7.22
CA TRP A 127 -3.52 6.80 7.96
C TRP A 127 -2.89 6.36 9.28
N SER A 128 -3.68 6.22 10.35
CA SER A 128 -3.17 5.89 11.68
C SER A 128 -4.13 4.99 12.45
N VAL A 129 -3.66 4.40 13.56
CA VAL A 129 -4.48 3.58 14.47
C VAL A 129 -5.65 4.38 15.04
N GLU A 130 -5.44 5.67 15.33
CA GLU A 130 -6.50 6.58 15.78
C GLU A 130 -7.57 6.77 14.68
N ALA A 131 -7.14 6.98 13.44
CA ALA A 131 -8.05 7.17 12.31
C ALA A 131 -8.89 5.91 12.04
N GLU A 132 -8.23 4.74 12.08
CA GLU A 132 -8.90 3.44 11.98
C GLU A 132 -9.94 3.26 13.09
N SER A 133 -9.53 3.40 14.35
CA SER A 133 -10.43 3.20 15.50
C SER A 133 -11.65 4.12 15.40
N TYR A 134 -11.42 5.41 15.09
CA TYR A 134 -12.48 6.38 14.90
C TYR A 134 -13.42 6.01 13.75
N LEU A 135 -12.87 5.58 12.60
CA LEU A 135 -13.68 5.16 11.45
C LEU A 135 -14.59 4.00 11.83
N LEU A 136 -14.07 2.96 12.49
CA LEU A 136 -14.84 1.76 12.83
C LEU A 136 -15.96 2.02 13.84
N GLU A 137 -15.76 2.96 14.75
CA GLU A 137 -16.78 3.39 15.73
C GLU A 137 -17.88 4.27 15.11
N ASN A 138 -17.58 5.00 14.04
CA ASN A 138 -18.47 6.07 13.53
C ASN A 138 -19.02 5.81 12.11
N CYS A 139 -18.57 4.76 11.43
CA CYS A 139 -19.06 4.40 10.10
C CYS A 139 -20.22 3.40 10.15
N LYS A 140 -21.08 3.40 9.13
CA LYS A 140 -22.19 2.46 9.03
C LYS A 140 -21.66 1.06 8.76
N SER A 141 -21.94 0.14 9.68
CA SER A 141 -21.71 -1.29 9.50
C SER A 141 -22.90 -1.94 8.77
N HIS A 142 -22.62 -2.88 7.88
CA HIS A 142 -23.66 -3.74 7.27
C HIS A 142 -23.86 -5.05 8.04
N LEU A 143 -23.00 -5.34 9.02
CA LEU A 143 -23.25 -6.40 9.98
C LEU A 143 -24.35 -5.93 10.93
N LYS A 144 -25.48 -6.64 10.93
CA LYS A 144 -26.54 -6.45 11.92
C LYS A 144 -25.93 -6.69 13.31
N GLN A 145 -25.87 -5.64 14.14
CA GLN A 145 -25.72 -5.80 15.58
C GLN A 145 -27.04 -6.26 16.18
#